data_AF-A0A965UEZ3-F1
#
_entry.id   AF-A0A965UEZ3-F1
#
_cell.length_a   1.000
_cell.length_b   1.000
_cell.length_c   1.000
_cell.angle_alpha   90.00
_cell.angle_beta   90.00
_cell.angle_gamma   90.00
#
_symmetry.space_group_name_H-M   'P 1'
#
loop_
_entity.id
_entity.type
_entity.pdbx_description
1 polymer ?
#
loop_
_entity_poly.entity_id
_entity_poly.type
_entity_poly.pdbx_seq_one_letter_code
_entity_poly.pdbx_strand_id
1 'polypeptide(L)'
;MNAIKILVDEHDIILRMIDVTRSMLADTSTLNTDHVEQVVDFIKNFADKYHHLKEEDVLFVEMENHGMSRQSGPVGVMLHEHEQGRAYVKQAEEGILQLKSGDIHAAGAIKESLLNYSTLLTNHINKENNILYPMAERLLPQTVMLAMSENFVEAITIASNNKFKQKYLKMADELSRIYMK
;
A
#
# COMPACT_ATOMS: atom_id res chain seq x y z
N MET A 1 -17.21 12.32 -3.95
CA MET A 1 -16.70 10.92 -3.85
C MET A 1 -16.61 10.60 -2.37
N ASN A 2 -17.07 9.43 -1.92
CA ASN A 2 -17.00 9.02 -0.50
C ASN A 2 -15.54 8.66 -0.12
N ALA A 3 -15.08 9.03 1.07
CA ALA A 3 -13.77 8.72 1.64
C ALA A 3 -13.40 7.23 1.49
N ILE A 4 -14.32 6.32 1.82
CA ILE A 4 -14.09 4.87 1.68
C ILE A 4 -13.89 4.48 0.22
N LYS A 5 -14.66 5.07 -0.69
CA LYS A 5 -14.47 4.83 -2.13
C LYS A 5 -13.08 5.28 -2.61
N ILE A 6 -12.56 6.39 -2.09
CA ILE A 6 -11.20 6.85 -2.43
C ILE A 6 -10.16 5.80 -2.05
N LEU A 7 -10.27 5.22 -0.85
CA LEU A 7 -9.36 4.20 -0.35
C LEU A 7 -9.48 2.89 -1.16
N VAL A 8 -10.70 2.43 -1.45
CA VAL A 8 -10.94 1.24 -2.30
C VAL A 8 -10.38 1.43 -3.72
N ASP A 9 -10.55 2.61 -4.32
CA ASP A 9 -10.00 2.90 -5.65
C ASP A 9 -8.45 2.93 -5.63
N GLU A 10 -7.84 3.23 -4.49
CA GLU A 10 -6.38 3.16 -4.30
C GLU A 10 -5.91 1.72 -4.08
N HIS A 11 -6.69 0.89 -3.37
CA HIS A 11 -6.45 -0.55 -3.24
C HIS A 11 -6.39 -1.27 -4.59
N ASP A 12 -7.24 -0.92 -5.55
CA ASP A 12 -7.19 -1.52 -6.89
C ASP A 12 -5.84 -1.30 -7.59
N ILE A 13 -5.20 -0.15 -7.35
CA ILE A 13 -3.88 0.18 -7.91
C ILE A 13 -2.79 -0.59 -7.16
N ILE A 14 -2.91 -0.69 -5.83
CA ILE A 14 -1.97 -1.43 -4.99
C ILE A 14 -1.99 -2.92 -5.32
N LEU A 15 -3.18 -3.53 -5.44
CA LEU A 15 -3.35 -4.93 -5.81
C LEU A 15 -2.77 -5.22 -7.20
N ARG A 16 -2.94 -4.31 -8.16
CA ARG A 16 -2.29 -4.44 -9.48
C ARG A 16 -0.77 -4.49 -9.37
N MET A 17 -0.17 -3.62 -8.56
CA MET A 17 1.29 -3.64 -8.34
C MET A 17 1.73 -4.91 -7.60
N ILE A 18 0.92 -5.44 -6.67
CA ILE A 18 1.19 -6.73 -6.02
C ILE A 18 1.24 -7.86 -7.06
N ASP A 19 0.29 -7.92 -7.99
CA ASP A 19 0.27 -8.97 -9.02
C ASP A 19 1.46 -8.85 -9.98
N VAL A 20 1.81 -7.63 -10.38
CA VAL A 20 3.05 -7.33 -11.11
C VAL A 20 4.27 -7.85 -10.35
N THR A 21 4.35 -7.57 -9.04
CA THR A 21 5.47 -7.98 -8.19
C THR A 21 5.58 -9.51 -8.15
N ARG A 22 4.46 -10.22 -7.97
CA ARG A 22 4.43 -11.69 -7.99
C ARG A 22 4.89 -12.25 -9.33
N SER A 23 4.39 -11.70 -10.44
CA SER A 23 4.77 -12.16 -11.78
C SER A 23 6.25 -11.91 -12.07
N MET A 24 6.76 -10.70 -11.75
CA MET A 24 8.17 -10.35 -11.90
C MET A 24 9.10 -11.28 -11.10
N LEU A 25 8.67 -11.72 -9.91
CA LEU A 25 9.46 -12.57 -9.02
C LEU A 25 9.29 -14.08 -9.29
N ALA A 26 8.40 -14.47 -10.22
CA ALA A 26 8.20 -15.88 -10.56
C ALA A 26 9.49 -16.52 -11.11
N ASP A 27 10.24 -15.77 -11.93
CA ASP A 27 11.56 -16.15 -12.44
C ASP A 27 12.62 -15.09 -12.07
N THR A 28 13.43 -15.39 -11.06
CA THR A 28 14.50 -14.48 -10.61
C THR A 28 15.78 -14.57 -11.43
N SER A 29 15.89 -15.50 -12.38
CA SER A 29 17.08 -15.58 -13.24
C SER A 29 17.22 -14.36 -14.18
N THR A 30 16.12 -13.65 -14.41
CA THR A 30 16.03 -12.45 -15.24
C THR A 30 15.62 -11.21 -14.44
N LEU A 31 15.86 -11.22 -13.13
CA LEU A 31 15.44 -10.14 -12.23
C LEU A 31 16.05 -8.80 -12.64
N ASN A 32 15.19 -7.89 -13.12
CA ASN A 32 15.59 -6.53 -13.41
C ASN A 32 15.59 -5.71 -12.11
N THR A 33 16.78 -5.38 -11.60
CA THR A 33 16.93 -4.64 -10.33
C THR A 33 16.28 -3.27 -10.38
N ASP A 34 16.29 -2.58 -11.53
CA ASP A 34 15.64 -1.27 -11.66
C ASP A 34 14.12 -1.37 -11.48
N HIS A 35 13.51 -2.45 -12.00
CA HIS A 35 12.07 -2.69 -11.82
C HIS A 35 11.74 -3.07 -10.37
N VAL A 36 12.61 -3.82 -9.69
CA VAL A 36 12.46 -4.08 -8.25
C VAL A 36 12.49 -2.78 -7.45
N GLU A 37 13.42 -1.86 -7.77
CA GLU A 37 13.48 -0.55 -7.12
C GLU A 37 12.22 0.29 -7.38
N GLN A 38 11.65 0.23 -8.58
CA GLN A 38 10.37 0.89 -8.89
C GLN A 38 9.21 0.31 -8.06
N VAL A 39 9.15 -1.02 -7.89
CA VAL A 39 8.16 -1.66 -7.02
C VAL A 39 8.31 -1.18 -5.57
N VAL A 40 9.54 -1.13 -5.05
CA VAL A 40 9.81 -0.63 -3.70
C VAL A 40 9.47 0.86 -3.57
N ASP A 41 9.78 1.70 -4.58
CA ASP A 41 9.38 3.12 -4.63
C ASP A 41 7.85 3.27 -4.57
N PHE A 42 7.12 2.46 -5.35
CA PHE A 42 5.67 2.44 -5.34
C PHE A 42 5.13 2.10 -3.96
N ILE A 43 5.61 1.01 -3.35
CA ILE A 43 5.15 0.56 -2.04
C ILE A 43 5.34 1.66 -0.99
N LYS A 44 6.56 2.20 -0.89
CA LYS A 44 6.90 3.18 0.15
C LYS A 44 6.14 4.49 0.02
N ASN A 45 5.91 4.93 -1.22
CA ASN A 45 5.37 6.26 -1.43
C ASN A 45 3.88 6.24 -1.73
N PHE A 46 3.38 5.27 -2.49
CA PHE A 46 1.96 5.18 -2.83
C PHE A 46 1.16 4.38 -1.79
N ALA A 47 1.55 3.14 -1.49
CA ALA A 47 0.81 2.31 -0.54
C ALA A 47 0.96 2.84 0.91
N ASP A 48 2.19 3.19 1.32
CA ASP A 48 2.44 3.60 2.69
C ASP A 48 2.22 5.10 2.93
N LYS A 49 3.14 5.97 2.48
CA LYS A 49 3.08 7.41 2.77
C LYS A 49 1.90 8.18 2.19
N TYR A 50 1.14 7.58 1.27
CA TYR A 50 0.01 8.23 0.62
C TYR A 50 -1.31 7.53 0.94
N HIS A 51 -1.39 6.21 0.89
CA HIS A 51 -2.62 5.48 1.20
C HIS A 51 -2.75 5.23 2.71
N HIS A 52 -1.82 4.51 3.36
CA HIS A 52 -1.89 4.27 4.82
C HIS A 52 -1.92 5.57 5.63
N LEU A 53 -1.30 6.67 5.17
CA LEU A 53 -1.41 7.96 5.87
C LEU A 53 -2.87 8.42 6.02
N LYS A 54 -3.72 8.23 4.99
CA LYS A 54 -5.15 8.56 5.07
C LYS A 54 -5.87 7.68 6.09
N GLU A 55 -5.41 6.46 6.27
CA GLU A 55 -6.01 5.52 7.20
C GLU A 55 -5.55 5.83 8.62
N GLU A 56 -4.24 5.83 8.85
CA GLU A 56 -3.63 5.99 10.17
C GLU A 56 -3.90 7.38 10.78
N ASP A 57 -3.84 8.44 9.99
CA ASP A 57 -3.92 9.83 10.50
C ASP A 57 -5.33 10.42 10.41
N VAL A 58 -6.26 9.76 9.71
CA VAL A 58 -7.63 10.27 9.55
C VAL A 58 -8.66 9.21 9.88
N LEU A 59 -8.78 8.13 9.07
CA LEU A 59 -9.87 7.16 9.26
C LEU A 59 -9.81 6.49 10.64
N PHE A 60 -8.66 5.98 11.04
CA PHE A 60 -8.48 5.27 12.30
C PHE A 60 -8.59 6.22 13.51
N VAL A 61 -8.17 7.48 13.35
CA VAL A 61 -8.39 8.52 14.37
C VAL A 61 -9.88 8.78 14.56
N GLU A 62 -10.63 8.94 13.47
CA GLU A 62 -12.08 9.16 13.55
C GLU A 62 -12.81 7.94 14.11
N MET A 63 -12.41 6.73 13.72
CA MET A 63 -12.97 5.50 14.31
C MET A 63 -12.70 5.41 15.82
N GLU A 64 -11.52 5.83 16.28
CA GLU A 64 -11.19 5.92 17.70
C GLU A 64 -12.03 6.95 18.44
N ASN A 65 -12.18 8.16 17.88
CA ASN A 65 -13.03 9.21 18.44
C ASN A 65 -14.50 8.78 18.57
N HIS A 66 -14.93 7.79 17.78
CA HIS A 66 -16.28 7.23 17.80
C HIS A 66 -16.37 5.88 18.53
N GLY A 67 -15.34 5.49 19.30
CA GLY A 67 -15.40 4.40 20.25
C GLY A 67 -14.79 3.07 19.80
N MET A 68 -14.09 3.03 18.65
CA MET A 68 -13.30 1.86 18.26
C MET A 68 -11.85 1.97 18.73
N SER A 69 -11.42 1.09 19.64
CA SER A 69 -10.04 1.08 20.13
C SER A 69 -9.00 1.07 18.99
N ARG A 70 -8.03 1.98 19.04
CA ARG A 70 -6.86 1.97 18.15
C ARG A 70 -5.82 0.93 18.55
N GLN A 71 -5.76 0.57 19.84
CA GLN A 71 -4.74 -0.34 20.38
C GLN A 71 -5.16 -1.83 20.34
N SER A 72 -6.42 -2.12 20.00
CA SER A 72 -6.96 -3.48 20.00
C SER A 72 -8.08 -3.63 18.98
N GLY A 73 -8.48 -4.87 18.68
CA GLY A 73 -9.52 -5.13 17.69
C GLY A 73 -9.09 -4.80 16.26
N PRO A 74 -10.04 -4.56 15.34
CA PRO A 74 -9.74 -4.45 13.91
C PRO A 74 -8.69 -3.39 13.54
N VAL A 75 -8.78 -2.18 14.11
CA VAL A 75 -7.80 -1.10 13.86
C VAL A 75 -6.41 -1.48 14.36
N GLY A 76 -6.31 -2.06 15.57
CA GLY A 76 -5.03 -2.52 16.11
C GLY A 76 -4.37 -3.60 15.25
N VAL A 77 -5.15 -4.50 14.64
CA VAL A 77 -4.62 -5.49 13.68
C VAL A 77 -4.10 -4.81 12.42
N MET A 78 -4.81 -3.83 11.86
CA MET A 78 -4.35 -3.14 10.65
C MET A 78 -3.03 -2.40 10.89
N LEU A 79 -2.93 -1.64 11.98
CA LEU A 79 -1.70 -0.94 12.37
C LEU A 79 -0.51 -1.89 12.57
N HIS A 80 -0.75 -3.06 13.18
CA HIS A 80 0.29 -4.07 13.32
C HIS A 80 0.78 -4.58 11.96
N GLU A 81 -0.14 -4.83 11.03
CA GLU A 81 0.21 -5.30 9.70
C GLU A 81 0.88 -4.22 8.84
N HIS A 82 0.55 -2.94 9.01
CA HIS A 82 1.29 -1.84 8.38
C HIS A 82 2.77 -1.88 8.80
N GLU A 83 3.05 -2.04 10.09
CA GLU A 83 4.43 -2.17 10.61
C GLU A 83 5.14 -3.42 10.07
N GLN A 84 4.44 -4.56 10.00
CA GLN A 84 4.99 -5.77 9.38
C GLN A 84 5.31 -5.56 7.89
N GLY A 85 4.42 -4.89 7.16
CA GLY A 85 4.64 -4.52 5.77
C GLY A 85 5.87 -3.64 5.60
N ARG A 86 5.99 -2.59 6.42
CA ARG A 86 7.17 -1.70 6.46
C ARG A 86 8.47 -2.47 6.74
N ALA A 87 8.43 -3.49 7.60
CA ALA A 87 9.59 -4.34 7.88
C ALA A 87 10.03 -5.17 6.66
N TYR A 88 9.10 -5.80 5.93
CA TYR A 88 9.43 -6.53 4.70
C TYR A 88 10.02 -5.62 3.63
N VAL A 89 9.49 -4.41 3.48
CA VAL A 89 10.01 -3.42 2.52
C VAL A 89 11.44 -3.02 2.86
N LYS A 90 11.74 -2.81 4.15
CA LYS A 90 13.10 -2.52 4.61
C LYS A 90 14.07 -3.66 4.28
N GLN A 91 13.67 -4.90 4.50
CA GLN A 91 14.48 -6.08 4.15
C GLN A 91 14.75 -6.17 2.64
N ALA A 92 13.75 -5.86 1.81
CA ALA A 92 13.94 -5.78 0.36
C ALA A 92 14.94 -4.69 -0.03
N GLU A 93 14.89 -3.51 0.59
CA GLU A 93 15.85 -2.42 0.35
C GLU A 93 17.28 -2.83 0.70
N GLU A 94 17.48 -3.47 1.85
CA GLU A 94 18.78 -4.00 2.26
C GLU A 94 19.31 -5.04 1.27
N GLY A 95 18.44 -5.93 0.79
CA GLY A 95 18.78 -6.92 -0.24
C GLY A 95 19.17 -6.27 -1.57
N ILE A 96 18.50 -5.20 -2.00
CA ILE A 96 18.85 -4.46 -3.22
C ILE A 96 20.26 -3.86 -3.11
N LEU A 97 20.60 -3.27 -1.95
CA LEU A 97 21.93 -2.72 -1.72
C LEU A 97 23.02 -3.80 -1.78
N GLN A 98 22.77 -4.96 -1.17
CA GLN A 98 23.68 -6.10 -1.20
C GLN A 98 23.86 -6.64 -2.62
N LEU A 99 22.77 -6.79 -3.38
CA LEU A 99 22.83 -7.24 -4.77
C LEU A 99 23.66 -6.28 -5.63
N LYS A 100 23.46 -4.96 -5.47
CA LYS A 100 24.26 -3.93 -6.15
C LYS A 100 25.74 -3.93 -5.76
N SER A 101 26.06 -4.41 -4.56
CA SER A 101 27.44 -4.58 -4.09
C SER A 101 28.13 -5.87 -4.60
N GLY A 102 27.40 -6.72 -5.32
CA GLY A 102 27.91 -7.94 -5.95
C GLY A 102 27.49 -9.25 -5.25
N ASP A 103 26.69 -9.19 -4.19
CA ASP A 103 26.16 -10.39 -3.55
C ASP A 103 24.96 -10.95 -4.34
N ILE A 104 25.24 -11.92 -5.21
CA ILE A 104 24.21 -12.58 -6.03
C ILE A 104 23.19 -13.39 -5.21
N HIS A 105 23.50 -13.74 -3.95
CA HIS A 105 22.57 -14.49 -3.10
C HIS A 105 21.47 -13.58 -2.52
N ALA A 106 21.68 -12.26 -2.50
CA ALA A 106 20.71 -11.28 -2.01
C ALA A 106 19.40 -11.28 -2.83
N ALA A 107 19.42 -11.73 -4.09
CA ALA A 107 18.21 -11.86 -4.92
C ALA A 107 17.15 -12.77 -4.28
N GLY A 108 17.56 -13.80 -3.54
CA GLY A 108 16.63 -14.67 -2.81
C GLY A 108 15.91 -13.94 -1.67
N ALA A 109 16.65 -13.13 -0.91
CA ALA A 109 16.10 -12.35 0.20
C ALA A 109 15.13 -11.25 -0.29
N ILE A 110 15.44 -10.60 -1.42
CA ILE A 110 14.55 -9.63 -2.07
C ILE A 110 13.22 -10.32 -2.44
N LYS A 111 13.31 -11.47 -3.13
CA LYS A 111 12.13 -12.24 -3.54
C LYS A 111 11.26 -12.62 -2.35
N GLU A 112 11.87 -13.20 -1.32
CA GLU A 112 11.15 -13.63 -0.12
C GLU A 112 10.43 -12.45 0.55
N SER A 113 11.14 -11.34 0.76
CA SER A 113 10.59 -10.16 1.41
C SER A 113 9.39 -9.57 0.65
N LEU A 114 9.52 -9.42 -0.68
CA LEU A 114 8.46 -8.86 -1.51
C LEU A 114 7.26 -9.80 -1.70
N LEU A 115 7.47 -11.13 -1.71
CA LEU A 115 6.37 -12.10 -1.73
C LEU A 115 5.63 -12.16 -0.39
N ASN A 116 6.35 -12.04 0.72
CA ASN A 116 5.75 -11.94 2.06
C ASN A 116 4.93 -10.66 2.19
N TYR A 117 5.47 -9.51 1.77
CA TYR A 117 4.74 -8.24 1.67
C TYR A 117 3.47 -8.39 0.81
N SER A 118 3.61 -8.97 -0.39
CA SER A 118 2.49 -9.18 -1.33
C SER A 118 1.37 -10.01 -0.71
N THR A 119 1.72 -11.07 0.00
CA THR A 119 0.76 -11.96 0.68
C THR A 119 0.07 -11.25 1.84
N LEU A 120 0.85 -10.59 2.70
CA LEU A 120 0.34 -9.80 3.82
C LEU A 120 -0.66 -8.76 3.32
N LEU A 121 -0.25 -7.92 2.38
CA LEU A 121 -1.04 -6.78 1.95
C LEU A 121 -2.30 -7.19 1.16
N THR A 122 -2.27 -8.30 0.42
CA THR A 122 -3.48 -8.84 -0.20
C THR A 122 -4.54 -9.21 0.85
N ASN A 123 -4.12 -9.87 1.93
CA ASN A 123 -5.02 -10.26 3.02
C ASN A 123 -5.47 -9.05 3.84
N HIS A 124 -4.57 -8.10 4.05
CA HIS A 124 -4.84 -6.84 4.72
C HIS A 124 -5.95 -6.06 4.00
N ILE A 125 -5.76 -5.76 2.72
CA ILE A 125 -6.75 -5.07 1.87
C ILE A 125 -8.09 -5.80 1.85
N ASN A 126 -8.08 -7.14 1.86
CA ASN A 126 -9.31 -7.91 1.93
C ASN A 126 -10.09 -7.65 3.24
N LYS A 127 -9.40 -7.60 4.39
CA LYS A 127 -10.02 -7.29 5.68
C LYS A 127 -10.52 -5.85 5.72
N GLU A 128 -9.79 -4.91 5.14
CA GLU A 128 -10.21 -3.53 5.11
C GLU A 128 -11.48 -3.35 4.27
N ASN A 129 -11.43 -3.77 3.00
CA ASN A 129 -12.54 -3.62 2.06
C ASN A 129 -13.81 -4.32 2.54
N ASN A 130 -13.70 -5.51 3.14
CA ASN A 130 -14.86 -6.35 3.43
C ASN A 130 -15.30 -6.33 4.90
N ILE A 131 -14.46 -5.83 5.81
CA ILE A 131 -14.75 -5.84 7.25
C ILE A 131 -14.60 -4.45 7.84
N LEU A 132 -13.40 -3.87 7.81
CA LEU A 132 -13.12 -2.63 8.53
C LEU A 132 -13.87 -1.43 7.93
N TYR A 133 -13.85 -1.26 6.61
CA TYR A 133 -14.53 -0.16 5.95
C TYR A 133 -16.06 -0.22 6.12
N PRO A 134 -16.73 -1.38 5.96
CA PRO A 134 -18.14 -1.51 6.34
C PRO A 134 -18.42 -1.22 7.82
N MET A 135 -17.48 -1.51 8.73
CA MET A 135 -17.61 -1.11 10.13
C MET A 135 -17.49 0.42 10.29
N ALA A 136 -16.55 1.06 9.59
CA ALA A 136 -16.39 2.51 9.59
C ALA A 136 -17.66 3.22 9.08
N GLU A 137 -18.24 2.76 7.98
CA GLU A 137 -19.48 3.33 7.41
C GLU A 137 -20.68 3.22 8.35
N ARG A 138 -20.74 2.18 9.19
CA ARG A 138 -21.78 2.03 10.22
C ARG A 138 -21.53 2.87 11.46
N LEU A 139 -20.25 3.06 11.80
CA LEU A 139 -19.83 3.74 13.02
C LEU A 139 -19.84 5.27 12.88
N LEU A 140 -19.35 5.77 11.75
CA LEU A 140 -19.06 7.18 11.56
C LEU A 140 -20.27 7.95 11.02
N PRO A 141 -20.63 9.09 11.63
CA PRO A 141 -21.67 9.97 11.10
C PRO A 141 -21.35 10.44 9.68
N GLN A 142 -22.39 10.64 8.86
CA GLN A 142 -22.21 11.11 7.47
C GLN A 142 -21.42 12.42 7.38
N THR A 143 -21.59 13.33 8.35
CA THR A 143 -20.84 14.60 8.41
C THR A 143 -19.34 14.38 8.57
N VAL A 144 -18.93 13.39 9.38
CA VAL A 144 -17.52 13.01 9.55
C VAL A 144 -16.98 12.38 8.26
N MET A 145 -17.76 11.47 7.65
CA MET A 145 -17.38 10.85 6.36
C MET A 145 -17.17 11.88 5.24
N LEU A 146 -18.00 12.92 5.19
CA LEU A 146 -17.85 14.02 4.24
C LEU A 146 -16.61 14.86 4.53
N ALA A 147 -16.38 15.24 5.80
CA ALA A 147 -15.19 15.98 6.20
C ALA A 147 -13.89 15.20 5.91
N MET A 148 -13.87 13.88 6.13
CA MET A 148 -12.73 13.03 5.73
C MET A 148 -12.51 13.04 4.21
N SER A 149 -13.60 12.98 3.44
CA SER A 149 -13.52 13.04 1.98
C SER A 149 -12.89 14.35 1.51
N GLU A 150 -13.23 15.46 2.17
CA GLU A 150 -12.64 16.78 1.94
C GLU A 150 -11.19 16.82 2.41
N ASN A 151 -10.84 16.33 3.59
CA ASN A 151 -9.46 16.26 4.09
C ASN A 151 -8.54 15.46 3.17
N PHE A 152 -9.02 14.32 2.66
CA PHE A 152 -8.29 13.55 1.65
C PHE A 152 -8.02 14.40 0.40
N VAL A 153 -8.97 15.26 0.02
CA VAL A 153 -8.88 16.18 -1.13
C VAL A 153 -8.10 17.49 -0.81
N GLU A 154 -8.07 17.96 0.43
CA GLU A 154 -7.36 19.18 0.84
C GLU A 154 -5.88 18.91 1.08
N ALA A 155 -5.53 17.74 1.65
CA ALA A 155 -4.18 17.17 1.54
C ALA A 155 -3.74 16.94 0.06
N ILE A 156 -4.69 17.05 -0.89
CA ILE A 156 -4.51 16.95 -2.35
C ILE A 156 -4.42 18.33 -3.05
N THR A 157 -4.51 19.48 -2.36
CA THR A 157 -4.46 20.78 -3.06
C THR A 157 -3.08 21.09 -3.71
N ILE A 158 -2.89 21.51 -4.97
CA ILE A 158 -3.71 21.57 -6.20
C ILE A 158 -2.89 21.19 -7.48
N ALA A 159 -1.58 20.91 -7.41
CA ALA A 159 -0.79 20.55 -8.61
C ALA A 159 0.17 19.37 -8.44
N SER A 160 0.59 19.08 -7.20
CA SER A 160 1.63 18.08 -6.93
C SER A 160 1.07 16.68 -6.71
N ASN A 161 -0.12 16.55 -6.09
CA ASN A 161 -0.65 15.23 -5.69
C ASN A 161 -1.42 14.50 -6.80
N ASN A 162 -2.14 15.21 -7.69
CA ASN A 162 -2.68 14.59 -8.92
C ASN A 162 -1.56 14.06 -9.82
N LYS A 163 -0.45 14.82 -9.94
CA LYS A 163 0.75 14.35 -10.63
C LYS A 163 1.39 13.15 -9.90
N PHE A 164 1.33 13.13 -8.57
CA PHE A 164 1.82 12.01 -7.75
C PHE A 164 1.02 10.72 -7.98
N LYS A 165 -0.31 10.74 -7.80
CA LYS A 165 -1.15 9.56 -8.07
C LYS A 165 -1.03 9.12 -9.53
N GLN A 166 -1.01 10.06 -10.48
CA GLN A 166 -0.79 9.74 -11.90
C GLN A 166 0.60 9.15 -12.17
N LYS A 167 1.66 9.61 -11.49
CA LYS A 167 3.02 9.02 -11.58
C LYS A 167 2.95 7.54 -11.24
N TYR A 168 2.36 7.18 -10.10
CA TYR A 168 2.33 5.78 -9.64
C TYR A 168 1.34 4.91 -10.41
N LEU A 169 0.21 5.47 -10.85
CA LEU A 169 -0.70 4.76 -11.76
C LEU A 169 0.01 4.42 -13.08
N LYS A 170 0.71 5.39 -13.67
CA LYS A 170 1.49 5.18 -14.88
C LYS A 170 2.58 4.13 -14.67
N MET A 171 3.29 4.18 -13.54
CA MET A 171 4.29 3.18 -13.18
C MET A 171 3.67 1.76 -13.08
N ALA A 172 2.53 1.62 -12.40
CA ALA A 172 1.82 0.34 -12.30
C ALA A 172 1.38 -0.18 -13.67
N ASP A 173 0.89 0.69 -14.55
CA ASP A 173 0.50 0.33 -15.91
C ASP A 173 1.69 -0.08 -16.78
N GLU A 174 2.81 0.64 -16.69
CA GLU A 174 4.03 0.33 -17.43
C GLU A 174 4.60 -1.03 -17.04
N LEU A 175 4.74 -1.30 -15.74
CA LEU A 175 5.20 -2.61 -15.27
C LEU A 175 4.18 -3.72 -15.56
N SER A 176 2.87 -3.44 -15.47
CA SER A 176 1.83 -4.40 -15.86
C SER A 176 1.97 -4.85 -17.31
N ARG A 177 2.24 -3.93 -18.26
CA ARG A 177 2.45 -4.30 -19.67
C ARG A 177 3.66 -5.22 -19.88
N ILE A 178 4.65 -5.16 -18.99
CA ILE A 178 5.86 -5.98 -19.07
C ILE A 178 5.58 -7.38 -18.50
N TYR A 179 4.92 -7.46 -17.34
CA TYR A 179 4.84 -8.67 -16.53
C TYR A 179 3.49 -9.39 -16.53
N MET A 180 2.39 -8.73 -16.92
CA MET A 180 1.02 -9.27 -16.84
C MET A 180 0.44 -9.56 -18.24
N LYS A 181 1.12 -10.41 -19.01
CA LYS A 181 0.70 -10.80 -20.38
C LYS A 181 -0.51 -11.72 -20.39
#